data_AF-A0A1I7E8W5-F1
#
_entry.id   AF-A0A1I7E8W5-F1
#
_cell.length_a   1.000
_cell.length_b   1.000
_cell.length_c   1.000
_cell.angle_alpha   90.00
_cell.angle_beta   90.00
_cell.angle_gamma   90.00
#
_symmetry.space_group_name_H-M   'P 1'
#
loop_
_entity.id
_entity.type
_entity.pdbx_description
1 polymer ?
#
loop_
_entity_poly.entity_id
_entity_poly.type
_entity_poly.pdbx_seq_one_letter_code
_entity_poly.pdbx_strand_id
1 'polypeptide(L)'
;MRDAAESTGVTRLTAADKRNILDCIEYLRGEENHAQWLGRKGSNKRYCLTSDPEQPNRFYILIGETYRTDSGAKRERQSKIIIETTGVDPLPAASWQINQGDLFDGLDTNEAQT
;
A
#
# COMPACT_ATOMS: atom_id res chain seq x y z
N MET A 1 -0.34 26.92 18.14
CA MET A 1 -0.98 25.71 18.70
C MET A 1 -2.32 25.53 18.02
N ARG A 2 -2.38 24.70 16.98
CA ARG A 2 -3.61 24.20 16.35
C ARG A 2 -3.30 22.80 15.84
N ASP A 3 -3.67 21.84 16.67
CA ASP A 3 -3.77 20.42 16.37
C ASP A 3 -4.82 20.17 15.28
N ALA A 4 -4.49 19.29 14.34
CA ALA A 4 -5.44 18.44 13.62
C ALA A 4 -4.66 17.35 12.84
N ALA A 5 -3.91 16.50 13.55
CA ALA A 5 -3.52 15.20 13.02
C ALA A 5 -4.60 14.19 13.43
N GLU A 6 -5.64 14.08 12.62
CA GLU A 6 -6.65 13.04 12.80
C GLU A 6 -6.66 12.16 11.55
N SER A 7 -5.79 11.15 11.54
CA SER A 7 -5.78 10.09 10.54
C SER A 7 -6.15 8.77 11.20
N THR A 8 -7.44 8.58 11.46
CA THR A 8 -8.04 7.28 11.77
C THR A 8 -9.21 7.00 10.83
N GLY A 9 -8.99 7.24 9.53
CA GLY A 9 -9.87 6.71 8.50
C GLY A 9 -9.49 5.26 8.19
N VAL A 10 -10.20 4.28 8.77
CA VAL A 10 -10.11 2.88 8.32
C VAL A 10 -10.49 2.87 6.83
N THR A 11 -9.49 2.79 5.96
CA THR A 11 -9.71 2.80 4.52
C THR A 11 -10.37 1.49 4.14
N ARG A 12 -11.68 1.54 3.88
CA ARG A 12 -12.44 0.35 3.52
C ARG A 12 -12.03 -0.09 2.13
N LEU A 13 -11.44 -1.28 2.05
CA LEU A 13 -11.10 -1.90 0.77
C LEU A 13 -12.35 -2.15 -0.08
N THR A 14 -12.33 -1.65 -1.31
CA THR A 14 -13.32 -2.02 -2.31
C THR A 14 -13.07 -3.44 -2.82
N ALA A 15 -14.05 -4.05 -3.49
CA ALA A 15 -13.86 -5.35 -4.15
C ALA A 15 -12.81 -5.29 -5.29
N ALA A 16 -12.61 -4.11 -5.90
CA ALA A 16 -11.53 -3.91 -6.87
C ALA A 16 -10.16 -3.88 -6.17
N ASP A 17 -10.04 -3.19 -5.04
CA ASP A 17 -8.79 -3.16 -4.28
C ASP A 17 -8.36 -4.57 -3.85
N LYS A 18 -9.29 -5.38 -3.33
CA LYS A 18 -9.00 -6.77 -2.93
C LYS A 18 -8.44 -7.61 -4.08
N ARG A 19 -9.07 -7.54 -5.27
CA ARG A 19 -8.61 -8.25 -6.47
C ARG A 19 -7.23 -7.75 -6.90
N ASN A 20 -7.05 -6.44 -6.98
CA ASN A 20 -5.77 -5.83 -7.36
C ASN A 20 -4.63 -6.23 -6.41
N ILE A 21 -4.91 -6.30 -5.11
CA ILE A 21 -3.95 -6.72 -4.10
C ILE A 21 -3.56 -8.19 -4.28
N LEU A 22 -4.54 -9.09 -4.50
CA LEU A 22 -4.26 -10.50 -4.78
C LEU A 22 -3.43 -10.67 -6.06
N ASP A 23 -3.77 -9.94 -7.11
CA ASP A 23 -2.98 -9.94 -8.35
C ASP A 23 -1.56 -9.38 -8.13
N CYS A 24 -1.37 -8.48 -7.16
CA CYS A 24 -0.05 -7.95 -6.82
C CYS A 24 0.77 -8.99 -6.05
N ILE A 25 0.14 -9.72 -5.12
CA ILE A 25 0.79 -10.83 -4.40
C ILE A 25 1.25 -11.87 -5.42
N GLU A 26 0.39 -12.28 -6.34
CA GLU A 26 0.75 -13.28 -7.35
C GLU A 26 1.86 -12.80 -8.27
N TYR A 27 1.80 -11.55 -8.74
CA TYR A 27 2.88 -10.95 -9.54
C TYR A 27 4.22 -10.99 -8.79
N LEU A 28 4.25 -10.56 -7.53
CA LEU A 28 5.48 -10.48 -6.74
C LEU A 28 6.14 -11.84 -6.50
N ARG A 29 5.41 -12.97 -6.56
CA ARG A 29 6.01 -14.31 -6.43
C ARG A 29 7.04 -14.64 -7.51
N GLY A 30 6.90 -14.05 -8.68
CA GLY A 30 7.84 -14.23 -9.79
C GLY A 30 9.00 -13.22 -9.78
N GLU A 31 9.00 -12.27 -8.85
CA GLU A 31 9.91 -11.13 -8.86
C GLU A 31 11.00 -11.30 -7.80
N GLU A 32 12.22 -10.88 -8.12
CA GLU A 32 13.32 -10.85 -7.14
C GLU A 32 13.17 -9.69 -6.14
N ASN A 33 12.41 -8.64 -6.52
CA ASN A 33 12.23 -7.44 -5.72
C ASN A 33 10.75 -7.18 -5.40
N HIS A 34 10.41 -7.17 -4.11
CA HIS A 34 9.05 -6.92 -3.63
C HIS A 34 8.78 -5.43 -3.27
N ALA A 35 9.82 -4.60 -3.15
CA ALA A 35 9.71 -3.20 -2.75
C ALA A 35 9.39 -2.28 -3.95
N GLN A 36 8.20 -2.44 -4.53
CA GLN A 36 7.78 -1.69 -5.71
C GLN A 36 6.32 -1.21 -5.64
N TRP A 37 6.05 -0.07 -6.30
CA TRP A 37 4.70 0.45 -6.51
C TRP A 37 4.08 -0.16 -7.77
N LEU A 38 3.01 -0.92 -7.60
CA LEU A 38 2.30 -1.61 -8.67
C LEU A 38 1.03 -0.84 -9.05
N GLY A 39 1.05 -0.22 -10.23
CA GLY A 39 -0.13 0.39 -10.84
C GLY A 39 -1.04 -0.64 -11.51
N ARG A 40 -2.32 -0.33 -11.67
CA ARG A 40 -3.27 -1.17 -12.42
C ARG A 40 -3.91 -0.39 -13.55
N LYS A 41 -4.00 -1.02 -14.73
CA LYS A 41 -4.60 -0.40 -15.92
C LYS A 41 -6.04 0.02 -15.63
N GLY A 42 -6.37 1.29 -15.91
CA GLY A 42 -7.70 1.85 -15.66
C GLY A 42 -8.00 2.21 -14.20
N SER A 43 -7.02 2.09 -13.30
CA SER A 43 -7.11 2.54 -11.91
C SER A 43 -6.21 3.75 -11.68
N ASN A 44 -6.69 4.72 -10.89
CA ASN A 44 -5.86 5.81 -10.38
C ASN A 44 -5.06 5.41 -9.12
N LYS A 45 -5.15 4.13 -8.73
CA LYS A 45 -4.49 3.57 -7.55
C LYS A 45 -3.24 2.79 -7.92
N ARG A 46 -2.25 2.88 -7.03
CA ARG A 46 -1.04 2.07 -6.98
C ARG A 46 -0.92 1.40 -5.61
N TYR A 47 -0.33 0.23 -5.59
CA TYR A 47 -0.22 -0.61 -4.39
C TYR A 47 1.25 -0.97 -4.15
N CYS A 48 1.72 -0.85 -2.91
CA CYS A 48 3.00 -1.38 -2.48
C CYS A 48 2.76 -2.36 -1.33
N LEU A 49 3.42 -3.51 -1.33
CA LEU A 49 3.15 -4.60 -0.39
C LEU A 49 4.44 -5.10 0.24
N THR A 50 4.35 -5.54 1.49
CA THR A 50 5.34 -6.42 2.11
C THR A 50 4.67 -7.51 2.91
N SER A 51 5.28 -8.69 2.89
CA SER A 51 4.93 -9.79 3.78
C SER A 51 5.35 -9.46 5.21
N ASP A 52 4.51 -9.83 6.17
CA ASP A 52 4.90 -9.85 7.58
C ASP A 52 5.92 -10.97 7.82
N PRO A 53 7.10 -10.69 8.39
CA PRO A 53 8.13 -11.70 8.62
C PRO A 53 7.74 -12.74 9.68
N GLU A 54 6.84 -12.41 10.60
CA GLU A 54 6.35 -13.31 11.64
C GLU A 54 5.10 -14.08 11.20
N GLN A 55 4.32 -13.50 10.28
CA GLN A 55 3.05 -14.06 9.81
C GLN A 55 3.01 -14.14 8.27
N PRO A 56 3.40 -15.27 7.67
CA PRO A 56 3.61 -15.37 6.21
C PRO A 56 2.41 -14.98 5.33
N ASN A 57 1.17 -15.11 5.84
CA ASN A 57 -0.06 -14.78 5.10
C ASN A 57 -0.62 -13.39 5.43
N ARG A 58 0.12 -12.60 6.22
CA ARG A 58 -0.21 -11.23 6.59
C ARG A 58 0.66 -10.27 5.79
N PHE A 59 0.06 -9.17 5.35
CA PHE A 59 0.71 -8.19 4.49
C PHE A 59 0.45 -6.78 4.97
N TYR A 60 1.49 -5.95 4.94
CA TYR A 60 1.36 -4.50 5.05
C TYR A 60 1.24 -3.91 3.66
N ILE A 61 0.24 -3.06 3.44
CA ILE A 61 -0.09 -2.52 2.13
C ILE A 61 -0.17 -1.00 2.21
N LEU A 62 0.51 -0.33 1.30
CA LEU A 62 0.31 1.08 0.99
C LEU A 62 -0.53 1.20 -0.28
N ILE A 63 -1.57 2.02 -0.21
CA ILE A 63 -2.40 2.37 -1.35
C ILE A 63 -2.18 3.85 -1.63
N GLY A 64 -1.60 4.17 -2.78
CA GLY A 64 -1.49 5.53 -3.28
C GLY A 64 -2.59 5.78 -4.31
N GLU A 65 -3.37 6.84 -4.14
CA GLU A 65 -4.45 7.24 -5.03
C GLU A 65 -4.22 8.66 -5.53
N THR A 66 -4.19 8.81 -6.86
CA THR A 66 -4.19 10.13 -7.50
C THR A 66 -5.62 10.58 -7.77
N TYR A 67 -5.94 11.81 -7.39
CA TYR A 67 -7.24 12.42 -7.68
C TYR A 67 -7.08 13.88 -8.13
N ARG A 68 -8.16 14.48 -8.63
CA ARG A 68 -8.22 15.91 -8.93
C ARG A 68 -9.21 16.60 -8.01
N THR A 69 -8.89 17.80 -7.57
CA THR A 69 -9.82 18.68 -6.87
C THR A 69 -10.81 19.30 -7.85
N ASP A 70 -11.84 19.96 -7.33
CA ASP A 70 -12.82 20.71 -8.15
C ASP A 70 -12.16 21.81 -9.00
N SER A 71 -11.04 22.36 -8.53
CA SER A 71 -10.18 23.30 -9.29
C SER A 71 -9.30 22.63 -10.34
N GLY A 72 -9.39 21.30 -10.51
CA GLY A 72 -8.61 20.52 -11.47
C GLY A 72 -7.18 20.20 -11.03
N ALA A 73 -6.76 20.64 -9.85
CA ALA A 73 -5.42 20.40 -9.32
C ALA A 73 -5.22 18.93 -8.97
N LYS A 74 -4.10 18.35 -9.41
CA LYS A 74 -3.73 16.98 -9.11
C LYS A 74 -3.30 16.88 -7.64
N ARG A 75 -3.86 15.91 -6.92
CA ARG A 75 -3.50 15.57 -5.54
C ARG A 75 -3.24 14.07 -5.43
N GLU A 76 -2.53 13.70 -4.38
CA GLU A 76 -2.30 12.31 -4.00
C GLU A 76 -2.76 12.09 -2.57
N ARG A 77 -3.34 10.92 -2.30
CA ARG A 77 -3.59 10.42 -0.96
C ARG A 77 -2.90 9.06 -0.84
N GLN A 78 -2.31 8.82 0.32
CA GLN A 78 -1.82 7.49 0.69
C GLN A 78 -2.61 6.93 1.87
N SER A 79 -2.70 5.62 1.95
CA SER A 79 -3.39 4.91 3.04
C SER A 79 -2.66 3.60 3.33
N LYS A 80 -2.46 3.32 4.61
CA LYS A 80 -1.82 2.10 5.11
C LYS A 80 -2.88 1.15 5.64
N ILE A 81 -2.79 -0.11 5.25
CA ILE A 81 -3.65 -1.17 5.77
C ILE A 81 -2.83 -2.42 6.02
N ILE A 82 -3.31 -3.25 6.94
CA ILE A 82 -2.81 -4.60 7.16
C ILE A 82 -3.91 -5.55 6.71
N ILE A 83 -3.55 -6.55 5.93
CA ILE A 83 -4.47 -7.61 5.53
C ILE A 83 -3.94 -8.97 5.94
N GLU A 84 -4.85 -9.90 6.15
CA GLU A 84 -4.57 -11.31 6.26
C GLU A 84 -5.28 -12.02 5.11
N THR A 85 -4.59 -12.97 4.51
CA THR A 85 -5.09 -13.75 3.38
C THR A 85 -5.38 -15.18 3.82
N THR A 86 -6.39 -15.80 3.21
CA THR A 86 -6.76 -17.20 3.44
C THR A 86 -6.68 -17.95 2.12
N GLY A 87 -5.98 -19.09 2.09
CA GLY A 87 -5.81 -19.90 0.88
C GLY A 87 -4.89 -19.28 -0.18
N VAL A 88 -4.06 -18.31 0.22
CA VAL A 88 -3.02 -17.70 -0.63
C VAL A 88 -1.68 -18.10 -0.03
N ASP A 89 -0.81 -18.74 -0.81
CA ASP A 89 0.56 -19.03 -0.34
C ASP A 89 1.32 -17.73 -0.02
N PRO A 90 2.22 -17.77 0.96
CA PRO A 90 3.03 -16.61 1.31
C PRO A 90 3.97 -16.20 0.18
N LEU A 91 4.40 -14.95 0.20
CA LEU A 91 5.49 -14.51 -0.68
C LEU A 91 6.79 -15.22 -0.27
N PRO A 92 7.65 -15.58 -1.25
CA PRO A 92 8.99 -16.04 -0.94
C PRO A 92 9.76 -14.94 -0.17
N ALA A 93 10.74 -15.34 0.64
CA ALA A 93 11.60 -14.35 1.31
C ALA A 93 12.29 -13.50 0.25
N ALA A 94 12.09 -12.18 0.29
CA ALA A 94 12.80 -11.27 -0.60
C ALA A 94 14.31 -11.33 -0.30
N SER A 95 15.15 -11.32 -1.34
CA SER A 95 16.60 -11.47 -1.22
C SER A 95 17.32 -10.22 -0.65
N TRP A 96 16.60 -9.13 -0.38
CA TRP A 96 17.17 -7.84 0.03
C TRP A 96 16.85 -7.45 1.47
N GLN A 97 17.88 -7.01 2.19
CA GLN A 97 17.88 -6.44 3.55
C GLN A 97 17.46 -4.95 3.56
N ILE A 98 16.39 -4.57 2.87
CA ILE A 98 15.74 -3.30 3.23
C ILE A 98 14.86 -3.65 4.43
N ASN A 99 15.07 -2.98 5.55
CA ASN A 99 14.17 -3.10 6.68
C ASN A 99 12.79 -2.63 6.19
N GLN A 100 11.91 -3.58 5.89
CA GLN A 100 10.64 -3.28 5.22
C GLN A 100 9.81 -2.28 6.04
N GLY A 101 10.04 -2.22 7.37
CA GLY A 101 9.52 -1.17 8.24
C GLY A 101 9.82 0.25 7.77
N ASP A 102 11.03 0.52 7.25
CA ASP A 102 11.46 1.85 6.81
C ASP A 102 10.62 2.37 5.63
N LEU A 103 10.07 1.47 4.80
CA LEU A 103 9.17 1.83 3.69
C LEU A 103 7.82 2.39 4.18
N PHE A 104 7.47 2.07 5.42
CA PHE A 104 6.20 2.43 6.07
C PHE A 104 6.37 3.38 7.26
N ASP A 105 7.60 3.61 7.74
CA ASP A 105 7.92 4.47 8.88
C ASP A 105 8.02 5.96 8.52
N GLY A 106 8.13 6.29 7.23
CA GLY A 106 8.15 7.68 6.73
C GLY A 106 6.81 8.23 6.25
N LEU A 107 5.70 7.50 6.44
CA LEU A 107 4.38 7.83 5.89
C LEU A 107 3.39 8.35 6.93
N ASP A 108 3.88 8.77 8.09
CA ASP A 108 3.13 9.67 8.95
C ASP A 108 2.92 10.98 8.19
N THR A 109 1.72 11.06 7.60
CA THR A 109 1.07 12.20 6.95
C THR A 109 1.64 13.54 7.37
N ASN A 110 2.51 14.10 6.53
CA ASN A 110 2.65 15.53 6.37
C ASN A 110 3.11 15.81 4.94
N GLU A 111 2.27 16.54 4.21
CA GLU A 111 2.61 17.61 3.26
C GLU A 111 1.27 18.15 2.73
N ALA A 112 0.48 18.71 3.65
CA ALA A 112 -0.45 19.78 3.29
C ALA A 112 0.38 21.07 3.19
N GLN A 113 1.17 21.22 2.12
CA GLN A 113 1.69 22.54 1.75
C GLN A 113 0.56 23.28 1.02
N THR A 114 0.03 24.31 1.68
CA THR A 114 -0.72 25.42 1.09
C THR A 114 -0.05 26.71 1.50
#